data_AF-A0A453KG47-F1
#
_entry.id   AF-A0A453KG47-F1
#
_cell.length_a   1.000
_cell.length_b   1.000
_cell.length_c   1.000
_cell.angle_alpha   90.00
_cell.angle_beta   90.00
_cell.angle_gamma   90.00
#
_symmetry.space_group_name_H-M   'P 1'
#
loop_
_entity.id
_entity.type
_entity.pdbx_description
1 polymer ?
#
loop_
_entity_poly.entity_id
_entity_poly.type
_entity_poly.pdbx_seq_one_letter_code
_entity_poly.pdbx_strand_id
1 'polypeptide(L)'
;WGLLMIAGFTWLELFPLTGRKHQLRVHCAEVLGTPIVGDYKYGRQAHQDWTPLPVPQTVDEELLRKQRLPFGLVLGGGSVAEEQPQLHLHCKQMMLPDISAAVQGLQSEDAERDFSGLEKLSFVAPLPLHMRLSWEVLKSVDK
;
A
#
# COMPACT_ATOMS: atom_id res chain seq x y z
N TRP A 1 16.36 7.78 2.40
CA TRP A 1 15.70 6.57 2.91
C TRP A 1 15.76 6.61 4.43
N GLY A 2 14.70 7.06 5.09
CA GLY A 2 14.60 7.03 6.55
C GLY A 2 13.59 5.96 6.93
N LEU A 3 14.05 4.85 7.54
CA LEU A 3 13.12 3.98 8.25
C LEU A 3 12.70 4.74 9.51
N LEU A 4 11.43 5.14 9.56
CA LEU A 4 10.82 5.62 10.79
C LEU A 4 10.14 4.41 11.45
N MET A 5 10.74 3.93 12.54
CA MET A 5 10.10 2.93 13.39
C MET A 5 9.28 3.66 14.45
N ILE A 6 7.97 3.39 14.51
CA ILE A 6 7.09 3.94 15.54
C ILE A 6 6.26 2.81 16.13
N ALA A 7 6.31 2.66 17.46
CA ALA A 7 5.54 1.63 18.18
C ALA A 7 5.72 0.20 17.65
N GLY A 8 6.90 -0.14 17.12
CA GLY A 8 7.19 -1.45 16.52
C GLY A 8 6.75 -1.61 15.06
N PHE A 9 6.21 -0.56 14.43
CA PHE A 9 5.82 -0.54 13.01
C PHE A 9 6.85 0.21 12.17
N THR A 10 7.01 -0.20 10.92
CA THR A 10 7.88 0.45 9.93
C THR A 10 7.10 0.75 8.65
N TRP A 11 7.27 1.96 8.12
CA TRP A 11 6.80 2.31 6.78
C TRP A 11 7.86 1.94 5.73
N LEU A 12 7.46 1.16 4.72
CA LEU A 12 8.36 0.64 3.68
C LEU A 12 7.87 1.03 2.28
N GLU A 13 8.81 1.47 1.45
CA GLU A 13 8.64 1.59 0.01
C GLU A 13 9.33 0.39 -0.67
N LEU A 14 8.60 -0.31 -1.54
CA LEU A 14 9.06 -1.54 -2.18
C LEU A 14 8.97 -1.40 -3.70
N PHE A 15 10.02 -1.79 -4.40
CA PHE A 15 10.12 -1.75 -5.86
C PHE A 15 10.28 -3.18 -6.40
N PRO A 16 9.18 -3.93 -6.59
CA PRO A 16 9.27 -5.31 -7.08
C PRO A 16 9.80 -5.35 -8.52
N LEU A 17 10.88 -6.10 -8.74
CA LEU A 17 11.42 -6.35 -10.09
C LEU A 17 10.65 -7.42 -10.87
N THR A 18 9.87 -8.24 -10.17
CA THR A 18 9.05 -9.30 -10.76
C THR A 18 7.63 -9.26 -10.21
N GLY A 19 6.68 -9.90 -10.90
CA GLY A 19 5.27 -9.95 -10.50
C GLY A 19 4.80 -11.29 -9.93
N ARG A 20 5.62 -11.98 -9.13
CA ARG A 20 5.24 -13.32 -8.61
C ARG A 20 4.06 -13.18 -7.63
N LYS A 21 3.20 -14.21 -7.59
CA LYS A 21 2.02 -14.23 -6.72
C LYS A 21 2.43 -14.02 -5.26
N HIS A 22 1.87 -13.00 -4.61
CA HIS A 22 2.13 -12.62 -3.22
C HIS A 22 3.60 -12.30 -2.88
N GLN A 23 4.44 -11.98 -3.87
CA GLN A 23 5.89 -11.83 -3.70
C GLN A 23 6.28 -10.93 -2.51
N LEU A 24 5.76 -9.70 -2.48
CA LEU A 24 6.10 -8.74 -1.42
C LEU A 24 5.64 -9.21 -0.04
N ARG A 25 4.47 -9.84 0.04
CA ARG A 25 3.91 -10.36 1.28
C ARG A 25 4.78 -11.47 1.88
N VAL A 26 5.19 -12.42 1.05
CA VAL A 26 6.09 -13.51 1.44
C VAL A 26 7.47 -12.97 1.81
N HIS A 27 8.03 -12.03 1.04
CA HIS A 27 9.32 -11.43 1.34
C HIS A 27 9.31 -10.69 2.69
N CYS A 28 8.27 -9.89 2.97
CA CYS A 28 8.12 -9.21 4.25
C CYS A 28 7.99 -10.20 5.43
N ALA A 29 7.17 -11.25 5.30
CA ALA A 29 6.95 -12.20 6.37
C ALA A 29 8.14 -13.15 6.61
N GLU A 30 8.60 -13.83 5.56
CA GLU A 30 9.55 -14.96 5.68
C GLU A 30 11.02 -14.54 5.56
N VAL A 31 11.31 -13.50 4.77
CA VAL A 31 12.70 -13.07 4.51
C VAL A 31 13.11 -11.96 5.47
N LEU A 32 12.25 -10.95 5.66
CA LEU A 32 12.52 -9.85 6.58
C LEU A 32 12.12 -10.16 8.03
N GLY A 33 11.26 -11.16 8.25
CA GLY A 33 10.71 -11.44 9.59
C GLY A 33 9.74 -10.36 10.09
N THR A 34 9.28 -9.47 9.21
CA THR A 34 8.42 -8.32 9.51
C THR A 34 7.17 -8.35 8.63
N PRO A 35 6.16 -9.17 8.96
CA PRO A 35 4.97 -9.33 8.13
C PRO A 35 4.19 -8.02 8.01
N ILE A 36 3.49 -7.85 6.88
CA ILE A 36 2.67 -6.67 6.60
C ILE A 36 1.44 -6.66 7.51
N VAL A 37 1.08 -5.49 8.05
CA VAL A 37 -0.14 -5.30 8.86
C VAL A 37 -1.40 -5.70 8.06
N GLY A 38 -2.32 -6.42 8.70
CA GLY A 38 -3.51 -7.01 8.09
C GLY A 38 -3.24 -8.20 7.17
N ASP A 39 -2.00 -8.73 7.14
CA ASP A 39 -1.69 -9.96 6.43
C ASP A 39 -1.89 -11.20 7.31
N TYR A 40 -3.14 -11.63 7.46
CA TYR A 40 -3.47 -12.82 8.25
C TYR A 40 -2.98 -14.14 7.64
N LYS A 41 -2.56 -14.13 6.37
CA LYS A 41 -2.10 -15.35 5.69
C LYS A 41 -0.65 -15.66 6.01
N TYR A 42 0.23 -14.66 5.88
CA TYR A 42 1.67 -14.82 6.08
C TYR A 42 2.15 -14.28 7.43
N GLY A 43 1.39 -13.37 8.04
CA GLY A 43 1.69 -12.75 9.33
C GLY A 43 0.88 -13.31 10.49
N ARG A 44 0.36 -14.55 10.41
CA ARG A 44 -0.58 -15.08 11.41
C ARG A 44 -0.09 -14.88 12.84
N GLN A 45 1.17 -15.20 13.14
CA GLN A 45 1.70 -15.07 14.50
C GLN A 45 1.68 -13.62 15.00
N ALA A 46 2.04 -12.66 14.14
CA ALA A 46 2.02 -11.24 14.49
C ALA A 46 0.60 -10.69 14.73
N HIS A 47 -0.43 -11.36 14.20
CA HIS A 47 -1.83 -10.94 14.36
C HIS A 47 -2.60 -11.78 15.40
N GLN A 48 -2.00 -12.82 15.99
CA GLN A 48 -2.64 -13.59 17.06
C GLN A 48 -2.82 -12.75 18.33
N ASP A 49 -1.77 -12.00 18.68
CA ASP A 49 -1.74 -11.12 19.86
C ASP A 49 -1.98 -9.65 19.47
N TRP A 50 -2.72 -9.43 18.37
CA TRP A 50 -2.99 -8.08 17.87
C TRP A 50 -3.72 -7.26 18.94
N THR A 51 -3.14 -6.14 19.32
CA THR A 51 -3.77 -5.17 20.22
C THR A 51 -3.95 -3.86 19.46
N PRO A 52 -5.19 -3.39 19.26
CA PRO A 52 -5.44 -2.13 18.59
C PRO A 52 -4.74 -0.97 19.29
N LEU A 53 -4.12 -0.08 18.52
CA LEU A 53 -3.54 1.14 19.06
C LEU A 53 -4.64 2.13 19.49
N PRO A 54 -4.43 2.90 20.56
CA PRO A 54 -5.39 3.92 20.97
C PRO A 54 -5.53 4.98 19.88
N VAL A 55 -6.76 5.36 19.56
CA VAL A 55 -7.04 6.49 18.66
C VAL A 55 -6.71 7.78 19.40
N PRO A 56 -5.80 8.63 18.91
CA PRO A 56 -5.51 9.90 19.54
C PRO A 56 -6.66 10.89 19.31
N GLN A 57 -6.90 11.78 20.28
CA GLN A 57 -7.98 12.78 20.22
C GLN A 57 -7.83 13.78 19.06
N THR A 58 -6.66 13.81 18.42
CA THR A 58 -6.34 14.68 17.28
C THR A 58 -6.79 14.10 15.93
N VAL A 59 -7.24 12.84 15.85
CA VAL A 59 -7.76 12.30 14.59
C VAL A 59 -9.12 12.92 14.29
N ASP A 60 -9.31 13.34 13.04
CA ASP A 60 -10.60 13.80 12.54
C ASP A 60 -11.64 12.66 12.62
N GLU A 61 -12.73 12.90 13.35
CA GLU A 61 -13.87 11.98 13.50
C GLU A 61 -14.45 11.53 12.15
N GLU A 62 -14.38 12.37 11.12
CA GLU A 62 -14.86 12.00 9.78
C GLU A 62 -14.01 10.89 9.15
N LEU A 63 -12.71 10.81 9.47
CA LEU A 63 -11.88 9.70 9.01
C LEU A 63 -12.24 8.38 9.71
N LEU A 64 -12.70 8.44 10.96
CA LEU A 64 -13.14 7.26 11.72
C LEU A 64 -14.50 6.73 11.26
N ARG A 65 -15.28 7.58 10.57
CA ARG A 65 -16.63 7.26 10.12
C ARG A 65 -16.65 6.09 9.15
N LYS A 66 -17.36 5.03 9.53
CA LYS A 66 -17.64 3.88 8.67
C LYS A 66 -18.89 4.16 7.84
N GLN A 67 -18.76 4.20 6.52
CA GLN A 67 -19.86 4.41 5.60
C GLN A 67 -20.21 3.11 4.88
N ARG A 68 -21.49 2.74 4.90
CA ARG A 68 -21.99 1.64 4.07
C ARG A 68 -22.27 2.18 2.67
N LEU A 69 -21.60 1.60 1.69
CA LEU A 69 -21.78 1.87 0.27
C LEU A 69 -22.74 0.83 -0.35
N PRO A 70 -23.28 1.09 -1.56
CA PRO A 70 -24.04 0.10 -2.31
C PRO A 70 -23.30 -1.24 -2.45
N PHE A 71 -24.06 -2.31 -2.70
CA PHE A 71 -23.54 -3.68 -2.86
C PHE A 71 -22.86 -4.26 -1.61
N GLY A 72 -23.17 -3.72 -0.42
CA GLY A 72 -22.66 -4.23 0.85
C GLY A 72 -21.20 -3.87 1.13
N LEU A 73 -20.63 -2.94 0.36
CA LEU A 73 -19.28 -2.43 0.59
C LEU A 73 -19.27 -1.52 1.82
N VAL A 74 -18.20 -1.55 2.59
CA VAL A 74 -17.98 -0.66 3.74
C VAL A 74 -16.73 0.15 3.47
N LEU A 75 -16.87 1.47 3.49
CA LEU A 75 -15.78 2.43 3.43
C LEU A 75 -15.40 2.83 4.85
N GLY A 76 -14.10 2.82 5.16
CA GLY A 76 -13.57 3.11 6.49
C GLY A 76 -13.29 1.86 7.33
N GLY A 77 -12.70 2.07 8.51
CA GLY A 77 -12.18 1.00 9.37
C GLY A 77 -10.92 0.32 8.83
N GLY A 78 -10.44 -0.72 9.52
CA GLY A 78 -9.27 -1.49 9.12
C GLY A 78 -7.92 -0.81 9.35
N SER A 79 -7.86 0.27 10.13
CA SER A 79 -6.60 0.90 10.55
C SER A 79 -5.93 0.07 11.65
N VAL A 80 -4.74 0.50 12.10
CA VAL A 80 -4.05 -0.11 13.25
C VAL A 80 -4.76 0.09 14.59
N ALA A 81 -5.77 0.96 14.64
CA ALA A 81 -6.60 1.19 15.81
C ALA A 81 -7.85 0.30 15.86
N GLU A 82 -7.97 -0.65 14.94
CA GLU A 82 -9.11 -1.56 14.84
C GLU A 82 -8.69 -2.98 15.22
N GLU A 83 -9.64 -3.77 15.73
CA GLU A 83 -9.48 -5.19 16.09
C GLU A 83 -8.99 -6.04 14.91
N GLN A 84 -9.43 -5.69 13.71
CA GLN A 84 -9.11 -6.39 12.49
C GLN A 84 -8.58 -5.40 11.44
N PRO A 85 -7.28 -5.06 11.46
CA PRO A 85 -6.69 -4.21 10.44
C PRO A 85 -6.83 -4.85 9.05
N GLN A 86 -7.05 -4.01 8.05
CA GLN A 86 -7.00 -4.40 6.64
C GLN A 86 -5.54 -4.50 6.17
N LEU A 87 -5.30 -5.15 5.03
CA LEU A 87 -3.96 -5.31 4.48
C LEU A 87 -3.33 -3.93 4.18
N HIS A 88 -2.17 -3.67 4.76
CA HIS A 88 -1.38 -2.47 4.56
C HIS A 88 -0.35 -2.66 3.42
N LEU A 89 -0.84 -3.05 2.23
CA LEU A 89 -0.06 -3.06 1.00
C LEU A 89 -0.75 -2.23 -0.08
N HIS A 90 -0.09 -1.16 -0.55
CA HIS A 90 -0.64 -0.22 -1.53
C HIS A 90 0.30 -0.03 -2.72
N CYS A 91 -0.25 -0.09 -3.93
CA CYS A 91 0.49 0.27 -5.13
C CYS A 91 0.50 1.80 -5.27
N LYS A 92 1.49 2.46 -4.65
CA LYS A 92 1.58 3.93 -4.62
C LYS A 92 1.80 4.54 -6.00
N GLN A 93 2.67 3.94 -6.79
CA GLN A 93 3.09 4.48 -8.08
C GLN A 93 3.31 3.34 -9.08
N MET A 94 2.93 3.59 -10.33
CA MET A 94 3.23 2.73 -11.46
C MET A 94 3.82 3.59 -12.58
N MET A 95 4.94 3.14 -13.14
CA MET A 95 5.57 3.74 -14.32
C MET A 95 5.36 2.81 -15.49
N LEU A 96 4.70 3.30 -16.54
CA LEU A 96 4.45 2.52 -17.76
C LEU A 96 4.98 3.30 -18.98
N PRO A 97 5.46 2.61 -20.02
CA PRO A 97 5.76 3.27 -21.28
C PRO A 97 4.47 3.84 -21.90
N ASP A 98 4.59 4.94 -22.65
CA ASP A 98 3.48 5.47 -23.44
C ASP A 98 3.17 4.52 -24.61
N ILE A 99 2.15 3.68 -24.39
CA ILE A 99 1.67 2.72 -25.37
C ILE A 99 1.05 3.44 -26.57
N SER A 100 0.44 4.61 -26.38
CA SER A 100 -0.14 5.38 -27.48
C SER A 100 0.95 5.82 -28.46
N ALA A 101 2.05 6.37 -27.95
CA ALA A 101 3.23 6.72 -28.75
C ALA A 101 3.84 5.47 -29.42
N ALA A 102 3.93 4.35 -28.71
CA ALA A 102 4.44 3.09 -29.26
C ALA A 102 3.60 2.57 -30.44
N VAL A 103 2.27 2.62 -30.32
CA VAL A 103 1.33 2.16 -31.36
C VAL A 103 1.38 3.05 -32.59
N GLN A 104 1.57 4.37 -32.44
CA GLN A 104 1.73 5.28 -33.57
C GLN A 104 3.02 4.99 -34.36
N GLY A 105 4.14 4.73 -33.67
CA GLY A 105 5.40 4.36 -34.32
C GLY A 105 5.30 3.06 -35.13
N LEU A 106 4.53 2.08 -34.63
CA LEU A 106 4.28 0.80 -35.32
C LEU A 106 3.49 0.91 -36.64
N GLN A 107 2.78 2.02 -36.87
CA GLN A 107 2.03 2.26 -38.11
C GLN A 107 2.92 2.84 -39.23
N SER A 108 4.18 3.18 -38.93
CA SER A 108 5.16 3.61 -39.92
C SER A 108 5.94 2.40 -40.46
N GLU A 109 6.00 2.23 -41.78
CA GLU A 109 6.58 1.04 -42.43
C GLU A 109 8.11 0.93 -42.28
N ASP A 110 8.79 2.03 -41.89
CA ASP A 110 10.26 2.17 -41.87
C ASP A 110 10.89 2.20 -40.46
N ALA A 111 10.12 2.03 -39.38
CA ALA A 111 10.67 2.20 -38.02
C ALA A 111 11.34 0.92 -37.48
N GLU A 112 12.61 1.04 -37.07
CA GLU A 112 13.23 0.10 -36.14
C GLU A 112 12.36 -0.02 -34.88
N ARG A 113 12.12 -1.26 -34.44
CA ARG A 113 11.27 -1.58 -33.28
C ARG A 113 12.01 -1.34 -31.97
N ASP A 114 12.63 -0.18 -31.82
CA ASP A 114 13.26 0.26 -30.58
C ASP A 114 12.29 1.10 -29.76
N PHE A 115 11.91 0.56 -28.61
CA PHE A 115 11.00 1.21 -27.66
C PHE A 115 11.74 1.76 -26.43
N SER A 116 13.07 1.73 -26.42
CA SER A 116 13.88 2.22 -25.30
C SER A 116 13.71 3.71 -25.04
N GLY A 117 13.40 4.49 -26.08
CA GLY A 117 13.19 5.94 -26.02
C GLY A 117 11.76 6.39 -25.72
N LEU A 118 10.81 5.48 -25.47
CA LEU A 118 9.43 5.86 -25.18
C LEU A 118 9.32 6.72 -23.91
N GLU A 119 8.49 7.76 -23.98
CA GLU A 119 8.10 8.52 -22.80
C GLU A 119 7.48 7.58 -21.76
N LYS A 120 7.80 7.83 -20.48
CA LYS A 120 7.28 7.03 -19.36
C LYS A 120 6.19 7.83 -18.64
N LEU A 121 4.99 7.28 -18.64
CA LEU A 121 3.84 7.83 -17.94
C LEU A 121 3.87 7.39 -16.46
N SER A 122 3.68 8.36 -15.56
CA SER A 122 3.65 8.13 -14.11
C SER A 122 2.22 8.18 -13.58
N PHE A 123 1.78 7.09 -12.97
CA PHE A 123 0.47 6.98 -12.34
C PHE A 123 0.66 6.89 -10.83
N VAL A 124 0.14 7.87 -10.09
CA VAL A 124 0.26 7.92 -8.62
C VAL A 124 -1.12 7.79 -7.99
N ALA A 125 -1.29 6.78 -7.15
CA ALA A 125 -2.52 6.58 -6.40
C ALA A 125 -2.44 7.24 -5.00
N PRO A 126 -3.50 7.93 -4.54
CA PRO A 126 -3.56 8.41 -3.16
C PRO A 126 -3.58 7.23 -2.18
N LEU A 127 -3.13 7.48 -0.95
CA LEU A 127 -3.12 6.45 0.09
C LEU A 127 -4.56 6.11 0.51
N PRO A 128 -4.93 4.81 0.58
CA PRO A 128 -6.23 4.36 1.09
C PRO A 128 -6.52 4.90 2.49
N LEU A 129 -7.82 5.04 2.80
CA LEU A 129 -8.28 5.68 4.04
C LEU A 129 -7.74 4.98 5.30
N HIS A 130 -7.78 3.65 5.36
CA HIS A 130 -7.34 2.88 6.52
C HIS A 130 -5.85 3.05 6.80
N MET A 131 -5.01 3.10 5.76
CA MET A 131 -3.57 3.32 5.90
C MET A 131 -3.25 4.75 6.32
N ARG A 132 -4.04 5.73 5.84
CA ARG A 132 -3.88 7.14 6.25
C ARG A 132 -4.24 7.32 7.72
N LEU A 133 -5.34 6.72 8.16
CA LEU A 133 -5.70 6.66 9.57
C LEU A 133 -4.60 6.02 10.40
N SER A 134 -4.07 4.87 9.95
CA SER A 134 -2.97 4.21 10.66
C SER A 134 -1.74 5.10 10.78
N TRP A 135 -1.45 5.88 9.75
CA TRP A 135 -0.34 6.84 9.77
C TRP A 135 -0.55 7.95 10.81
N GLU A 136 -1.76 8.52 10.89
CA GLU A 136 -2.08 9.54 11.90
C GLU A 136 -2.05 8.97 13.33
N VAL A 137 -2.56 7.75 13.52
CA VAL A 137 -2.46 7.03 14.80
C VAL A 137 -1.00 6.83 15.19
N LEU A 138 -0.18 6.27 14.30
CA LEU A 138 1.24 6.02 14.59
C LEU A 138 1.99 7.31 14.91
N LYS A 139 1.82 8.38 14.13
CA LYS A 139 2.45 9.68 14.39
C LYS A 139 2.13 10.28 15.77
N SER A 140 0.98 9.95 16.35
CA SER A 140 0.61 10.43 17.68
C SER A 140 1.32 9.68 18.80
N VAL A 141 1.70 8.42 18.59
CA VAL A 141 2.35 7.56 19.59
C VAL A 141 3.83 7.91 19.75
N ASP A 142 4.43 8.55 18.74
CA ASP A 142 5.81 9.05 18.76
C ASP A 142 5.99 10.38 19.51
N LYS A 143 4.89 11.01 19.97
CA LYS A 143 4.89 12.25 20.75
C LYS A 143 4.67 12.00 22.22
#